data_AF-A0A9D4RFK5-F1
#
_entry.id   AF-A0A9D4RFK5-F1
#
_cell.length_a   1.000
_cell.length_b   1.000
_cell.length_c   1.000
_cell.angle_alpha   90.00
_cell.angle_beta   90.00
_cell.angle_gamma   90.00
#
_symmetry.space_group_name_H-M   'P 1'
#
loop_
_entity.id
_entity.type
_entity.pdbx_description
1 polymer ?
#
loop_
_entity_poly.entity_id
_entity_poly.type
_entity_poly.pdbx_seq_one_letter_code
_entity_poly.pdbx_strand_id
1 'polypeptide(L)'
;MTYSGHFKIKFLLYTRANTALPQVVTKTPLSIKHSHFSSARKTKFMIHGYQSCHSHWMINMAQAILTRVSLDHKHVGVGFH
;
A
#
# COMPACT_ATOMS: atom_id res chain seq x y z
N MET A 1 -25.78 -14.73 25.19
CA MET A 1 -25.04 -15.00 23.94
C MET A 1 -24.10 -13.83 23.67
N THR A 2 -22.81 -13.99 23.94
CA THR A 2 -21.80 -12.96 23.67
C THR A 2 -21.17 -13.22 22.29
N TYR A 3 -21.43 -12.35 21.33
CA TYR A 3 -20.73 -12.36 20.04
C TYR A 3 -19.29 -11.90 20.27
N SER A 4 -18.35 -12.83 20.41
CA SER A 4 -16.91 -12.56 20.31
C SER A 4 -16.51 -12.46 18.84
N GLY A 5 -17.08 -11.47 18.14
CA GLY A 5 -16.72 -11.15 16.76
C GLY A 5 -15.29 -10.60 16.70
N HIS A 6 -14.30 -11.47 16.54
CA HIS A 6 -12.92 -11.07 16.31
C HIS A 6 -12.80 -10.45 14.90
N PHE A 7 -12.80 -9.13 14.81
CA PHE A 7 -12.46 -8.42 13.58
C PHE A 7 -10.97 -8.66 13.25
N LYS A 8 -10.71 -9.44 12.20
CA LYS A 8 -9.35 -9.71 11.74
C LYS A 8 -8.87 -8.60 10.80
N ILE A 9 -8.24 -7.58 11.36
CA ILE A 9 -7.60 -6.51 10.61
C ILE A 9 -6.37 -7.07 9.87
N LYS A 10 -6.29 -6.84 8.56
CA LYS A 10 -5.12 -7.15 7.74
C LYS A 10 -4.51 -5.86 7.21
N PHE A 11 -3.20 -5.70 7.35
CA PHE A 11 -2.47 -4.61 6.72
C PHE A 11 -1.78 -5.14 5.46
N LEU A 12 -2.20 -4.62 4.30
CA LEU A 12 -1.67 -5.00 3.00
C LEU A 12 -0.72 -3.89 2.53
N LEU A 13 0.59 -4.17 2.55
CA LEU A 13 1.63 -3.23 2.13
C LEU A 13 1.92 -3.36 0.65
N TYR A 14 1.59 -2.32 -0.11
CA TYR A 14 2.04 -2.14 -1.49
C TYR A 14 3.21 -1.16 -1.54
N THR A 15 4.23 -1.52 -2.31
CA THR A 15 5.37 -0.65 -2.59
C THR A 15 5.72 -0.71 -4.08
N ARG A 16 6.71 0.07 -4.51
CA ARG A 16 7.21 0.00 -5.88
C ARG A 16 7.89 -1.33 -6.20
N ALA A 17 8.42 -2.02 -5.18
CA ALA A 17 9.05 -3.33 -5.36
C ALA A 17 8.02 -4.45 -5.54
N ASN A 18 6.76 -4.22 -5.13
CA ASN A 18 5.68 -5.21 -5.15
C ASN A 18 4.33 -4.54 -5.47
N THR A 19 4.25 -3.93 -6.66
CA THR A 19 3.05 -3.16 -7.08
C THR A 19 1.84 -4.03 -7.37
N ALA A 20 2.05 -5.29 -7.76
CA ALA A 20 0.99 -6.23 -8.11
C ALA A 20 0.48 -7.05 -6.91
N LEU A 21 1.37 -7.45 -5.99
CA LEU A 21 1.06 -8.32 -4.87
C LEU A 21 1.48 -7.70 -3.54
N PRO A 22 0.55 -7.46 -2.60
CA PRO A 22 0.88 -6.86 -1.32
C PRO A 22 1.62 -7.83 -0.41
N GLN A 23 2.46 -7.29 0.47
CA GLN A 23 2.98 -8.01 1.63
C GLN A 23 2.03 -7.81 2.82
N VAL A 24 1.61 -8.90 3.45
CA VAL A 24 0.86 -8.81 4.71
C VAL A 24 1.83 -8.43 5.82
N VAL A 25 1.57 -7.31 6.49
CA VAL A 25 2.35 -6.87 7.64
C VAL A 25 1.52 -6.91 8.92
N THR A 26 2.19 -7.08 10.04
CA THR A 26 1.61 -7.03 11.38
C THR A 26 2.22 -5.89 12.18
N LYS A 27 1.68 -5.62 13.38
CA LYS A 27 2.22 -4.61 14.30
C LYS A 27 3.60 -4.96 14.87
N THR A 28 4.23 -6.06 14.46
CA THR A 28 5.52 -6.49 14.98
C THR A 28 6.66 -5.83 14.19
N PRO A 29 7.71 -5.33 14.88
CA PRO A 29 8.87 -4.73 14.20
C PRO A 29 9.52 -5.68 13.19
N LEU A 30 9.58 -6.98 13.50
CA LEU A 30 10.13 -8.00 12.61
C LEU A 30 9.35 -8.09 11.30
N SER A 31 8.02 -8.10 11.36
CA SER A 31 7.18 -8.15 10.15
C SER A 31 7.36 -6.93 9.26
N ILE A 32 7.57 -5.75 9.84
CA ILE A 32 7.83 -4.51 9.09
C ILE A 32 9.25 -4.55 8.50
N LYS A 33 10.26 -4.96 9.28
CA LYS A 33 11.66 -5.06 8.84
C LYS A 33 11.88 -6.05 7.69
N HIS A 34 11.11 -7.14 7.67
CA HIS A 34 11.18 -8.16 6.60
C HIS A 34 10.29 -7.84 5.39
N SER A 35 9.67 -6.66 5.36
CA SER A 35 8.87 -6.18 4.22
C SER A 35 9.64 -5.17 3.38
N HIS A 36 9.08 -4.73 2.26
CA HIS A 36 9.60 -3.63 1.45
C HIS A 36 9.30 -2.23 2.04
N PHE A 37 8.86 -2.15 3.29
CA PHE A 37 8.66 -0.89 3.98
C PHE A 37 9.96 -0.08 4.06
N SER A 38 9.86 1.23 3.86
CA SER A 38 10.99 2.15 3.93
C SER A 38 10.57 3.39 4.70
N SER A 39 11.18 3.64 5.86
CA SER A 39 10.94 4.85 6.67
C SER A 39 11.34 6.14 5.95
N ALA A 40 12.24 6.07 4.97
CA ALA A 40 12.62 7.21 4.12
C ALA A 40 11.53 7.65 3.12
N ARG A 41 10.40 6.92 3.02
CA ARG A 41 9.32 7.22 2.07
C ARG A 41 8.02 7.52 2.82
N LYS A 42 7.25 8.48 2.31
CA LYS A 42 5.92 8.80 2.87
C LYS A 42 5.02 7.55 2.82
N THR A 43 4.37 7.27 3.96
CA THR A 43 3.40 6.18 4.09
C THR A 43 1.98 6.74 4.00
N LYS A 44 1.10 6.06 3.27
CA LYS A 44 -0.31 6.42 3.12
C LYS A 44 -1.16 5.20 3.47
N PHE A 45 -2.08 5.35 4.43
CA PHE A 45 -3.05 4.31 4.77
C PHE A 45 -4.32 4.50 3.94
N MET A 46 -4.84 3.41 3.39
CA MET A 46 -6.14 3.36 2.71
C MET A 46 -7.01 2.36 3.46
N ILE A 47 -8.15 2.84 3.96
CA ILE A 47 -9.06 2.06 4.79
C ILE A 47 -10.41 2.07 4.07
N HIS A 48 -10.95 0.88 3.79
CA HIS A 48 -12.26 0.77 3.16
C HIS A 48 -13.38 0.95 4.18
N GLY A 49 -14.54 1.41 3.70
CA GLY A 49 -15.79 1.45 4.46
C GLY A 49 -16.74 0.35 4.00
N TYR A 50 -17.81 0.76 3.31
CA TYR A 50 -18.92 -0.10 2.88
C TYR A 50 -18.53 -1.32 2.01
N GLN A 51 -17.50 -1.21 1.17
CA GLN A 51 -17.03 -2.30 0.29
C GLN A 51 -15.80 -3.03 0.88
N SER A 52 -15.49 -4.22 0.34
CA SER A 52 -14.44 -5.11 0.89
C SER A 52 -12.99 -4.66 0.63
N CYS A 53 -12.07 -5.25 1.40
CA CYS A 53 -10.62 -5.00 1.46
C CYS A 53 -9.80 -5.40 0.22
N HIS A 54 -10.42 -6.01 -0.80
CA HIS A 54 -9.78 -6.42 -2.06
C HIS A 54 -10.54 -5.88 -3.28
N SER A 55 -11.26 -4.78 -3.09
CA SER A 55 -11.96 -4.10 -4.17
C SER A 55 -10.97 -3.47 -5.14
N HIS A 56 -11.31 -3.52 -6.43
CA HIS A 56 -10.49 -3.00 -7.53
C HIS A 56 -10.05 -1.53 -7.30
N TRP A 57 -10.89 -0.72 -6.65
CA TRP A 57 -10.57 0.69 -6.42
C TRP A 57 -9.36 0.87 -5.49
N MET A 58 -9.18 0.03 -4.47
CA MET A 58 -8.02 0.14 -3.57
C MET A 58 -6.73 -0.22 -4.27
N ILE A 59 -6.77 -1.27 -5.11
CA ILE A 59 -5.62 -1.73 -5.89
C ILE A 59 -5.24 -0.66 -6.92
N ASN A 60 -6.22 -0.16 -7.67
CA ASN A 60 -6.01 0.87 -8.68
C ASN A 60 -5.48 2.17 -8.04
N MET A 61 -5.99 2.55 -6.87
CA MET A 61 -5.50 3.73 -6.14
C MET A 61 -4.08 3.53 -5.62
N ALA A 62 -3.74 2.35 -5.09
CA ALA A 62 -2.37 2.00 -4.71
C ALA A 62 -1.41 2.14 -5.90
N GLN A 63 -1.78 1.57 -7.04
CA GLN A 63 -1.01 1.63 -8.28
C GLN A 63 -0.85 3.07 -8.79
N ALA A 64 -1.92 3.86 -8.80
CA ALA A 64 -1.87 5.26 -9.23
C ALA A 64 -0.94 6.11 -8.35
N ILE A 65 -1.03 5.96 -7.02
CA ILE A 65 -0.14 6.64 -6.08
C ILE A 65 1.32 6.21 -6.32
N LEU A 66 1.56 4.91 -6.43
CA LEU A 66 2.91 4.38 -6.61
C LEU A 66 3.52 4.79 -7.95
N THR A 67 2.72 4.84 -9.02
CA THR A 67 3.15 5.27 -10.35
C THR A 67 3.42 6.77 -10.39
N ARG A 68 2.51 7.61 -9.90
CA ARG A 68 2.69 9.07 -9.88
C ARG A 68 3.93 9.49 -9.12
N VAL A 69 4.10 8.99 -7.89
CA VAL A 69 5.28 9.36 -7.09
C VAL A 69 6.57 8.79 -7.72
N SER A 70 6.49 7.74 -8.54
CA SER A 70 7.66 7.25 -9.30
C SER A 70 8.06 8.20 -10.42
N LEU A 71 7.06 8.84 -11.05
CA LEU A 71 7.28 9.89 -12.06
C LEU A 71 7.80 11.16 -11.41
N ASP A 72 7.28 11.57 -10.25
CA ASP A 72 7.72 12.80 -9.55
C ASP A 72 9.20 12.76 -9.08
N HIS A 73 9.80 11.56 -8.96
CA HIS A 73 11.23 11.40 -8.67
C HIS A 73 12.11 11.30 -9.93
N LYS A 74 11.51 11.10 -11.11
CA LYS A 74 12.21 11.24 -12.38
C LYS A 74 11.92 12.65 -12.88
N HIS A 75 12.85 13.58 -12.65
CA HIS A 75 12.91 14.79 -13.47
C HIS A 75 13.19 14.35 -14.91
N VAL A 76 12.13 13.98 -15.63
CA VAL A 76 12.19 13.75 -17.07
C VAL A 76 12.16 15.13 -17.70
N GLY A 77 13.33 15.57 -18.14
CA GLY A 77 13.44 16.67 -19.08
C GLY A 77 12.62 16.32 -20.31
N VAL A 78 11.46 16.93 -20.45
CA VAL A 78 10.71 16.99 -21.69
C VAL A 78 11.43 17.98 -22.61
N GLY A 79 12.33 17.45 -23.44
CA GLY A 79 12.80 18.14 -24.63
C GLY A 79 11.71 18.10 -25.68
N PHE A 80 11.27 19.28 -26.12
CA PHE A 80 10.46 19.42 -27.33
C PHE A 80 11.37 19.27 -28.55
N HIS A 81 11.03 18.36 -29.46
CA HIS A 81 11.43 18.37 -30.86
C HIS A 81 10.23 17.99 -31.72
#